data_AF-A0A3P7P385-F1
#
_entry.id   AF-A0A3P7P385-F1
#
_cell.length_a   1.000
_cell.length_b   1.000
_cell.length_c   1.000
_cell.angle_alpha   90.00
_cell.angle_beta   90.00
_cell.angle_gamma   90.00
#
_symmetry.space_group_name_H-M   'P 1'
#
loop_
_entity.id
_entity.type
_entity.pdbx_description
1 polymer ?
#
loop_
_entity_poly.entity_id
_entity_poly.type
_entity_poly.pdbx_seq_one_letter_code
_entity_poly.pdbx_strand_id
1 'polypeptide(L)'
;MPLSDQRLKDLKACILAFHQNPSQPIDDRHPIMNNFFSTLERIFRYGLKAGASRGGQTKWDPWNWIEKLPSCTSNSGLFVPYQLLKAIDETKKSSRVTTAQGKGRLFLRTLVQRKLLENLLQLLRDNPVLALRHYEAGHSLFTDEILSEILRSLFAEVARLDFQLDLDNADFLDETWELPVMKELQFVPCR
;
A
#
# COMPACT_ATOMS: atom_id res chain seq x y z
N MET A 1 14.37 -18.56 -15.90
CA MET A 1 14.69 -18.40 -14.46
C MET A 1 14.05 -17.11 -13.95
N PRO A 2 13.07 -17.16 -13.05
CA PRO A 2 12.34 -15.95 -12.58
C PRO A 2 12.89 -15.39 -11.25
N LEU A 3 14.18 -15.58 -10.94
CA LEU A 3 14.76 -15.18 -9.64
C LEU A 3 15.23 -13.71 -9.56
N SER A 4 14.88 -12.87 -10.54
CA SER A 4 15.44 -11.52 -10.66
C SER A 4 14.38 -10.45 -10.96
N ASP A 5 13.24 -10.50 -10.29
CA ASP A 5 12.30 -9.37 -10.35
C ASP A 5 12.92 -8.14 -9.66
N GLN A 6 13.08 -7.05 -10.42
CA GLN A 6 13.71 -5.83 -9.91
C GLN A 6 12.94 -5.22 -8.73
N ARG A 7 11.60 -5.33 -8.69
CA ARG A 7 10.78 -4.76 -7.61
C ARG A 7 11.02 -5.48 -6.28
N LEU A 8 11.19 -6.81 -6.34
CA LEU A 8 11.53 -7.60 -5.15
C LEU A 8 12.93 -7.26 -4.64
N LYS A 9 13.88 -7.00 -5.53
CA LYS A 9 15.23 -6.54 -5.17
C LYS A 9 15.20 -5.15 -4.54
N ASP A 10 14.47 -4.21 -5.14
CA ASP A 10 14.30 -2.84 -4.64
C ASP A 10 13.68 -2.88 -3.22
N LEU A 11 12.63 -3.68 -3.02
CA LEU A 11 11.98 -3.83 -1.71
C LEU A 11 12.92 -4.43 -0.67
N LYS A 12 13.66 -5.49 -1.05
CA LYS A 12 14.68 -6.10 -0.18
C LYS A 12 15.77 -5.10 0.20
N ALA A 13 16.22 -4.26 -0.73
CA ALA A 13 17.21 -3.22 -0.47
C ALA A 13 16.68 -2.19 0.54
N CYS A 14 15.42 -1.75 0.41
CA CYS A 14 14.78 -0.87 1.40
C CYS A 14 14.72 -1.51 2.80
N ILE A 15 14.31 -2.77 2.90
CA ILE A 15 14.25 -3.52 4.17
C ILE A 15 15.65 -3.60 4.81
N LEU A 16 16.68 -3.95 4.04
CA LEU A 16 18.06 -3.98 4.53
C LEU A 16 18.52 -2.61 5.03
N ALA A 17 18.15 -1.54 4.32
CA ALA A 17 18.55 -0.19 4.67
C ALA A 17 17.88 0.32 5.97
N PHE A 18 16.65 -0.13 6.27
CA PHE A 18 16.02 0.09 7.59
C PHE A 18 16.77 -0.63 8.71
N HIS A 19 17.27 -1.85 8.48
CA HIS A 19 18.08 -2.57 9.47
C HIS A 19 19.46 -1.95 9.69
N GLN A 20 20.05 -1.35 8.66
CA GLN A 20 21.37 -0.72 8.73
C GLN A 20 21.36 0.65 9.44
N ASN A 21 20.23 1.37 9.38
CA ASN A 21 20.04 2.64 10.07
C ASN A 21 18.90 2.52 11.10
N PRO A 22 19.12 1.84 12.23
CA PRO A 22 18.07 1.63 13.22
C PRO A 22 17.75 2.95 13.94
N SER A 23 16.85 3.75 13.36
CA SER A 23 16.06 4.71 14.10
C SER A 23 14.78 4.00 14.53
N GLN A 24 14.67 3.61 15.79
CA GLN A 24 13.44 3.03 16.32
C GLN A 24 12.75 4.04 17.24
N PRO A 25 11.46 4.34 17.03
CA PRO A 25 10.60 3.84 15.94
C PRO A 25 10.95 4.45 14.56
N ILE A 26 10.62 3.75 13.46
CA ILE A 26 10.81 4.25 12.09
C ILE A 26 9.64 5.18 11.76
N ASP A 27 9.92 6.46 11.61
CA ASP A 27 8.95 7.51 11.31
C ASP A 27 9.06 8.05 9.87
N ASP A 28 8.21 9.00 9.52
CA ASP A 28 8.17 9.65 8.20
C ASP A 28 9.45 10.43 7.83
N ARG A 29 10.34 10.70 8.78
CA ARG A 29 11.58 11.45 8.53
C ARG A 29 12.71 10.53 8.06
N HIS A 30 12.50 9.23 8.09
CA HIS A 30 13.52 8.27 7.69
C HIS A 30 13.87 8.44 6.20
N PRO A 31 15.16 8.55 5.82
CA PRO A 31 15.57 8.92 4.46
C PRO A 31 15.15 7.93 3.37
N ILE A 32 14.92 6.67 3.76
CA ILE A 32 14.51 5.60 2.82
C ILE A 32 12.98 5.52 2.63
N MET A 33 12.20 6.29 3.42
CA MET A 33 10.73 6.14 3.46
C MET A 33 10.07 6.37 2.09
N ASN A 34 10.47 7.42 1.38
CA ASN A 34 9.94 7.73 0.05
C ASN A 34 10.25 6.62 -0.96
N ASN A 35 11.49 6.11 -0.94
CA ASN A 35 11.89 5.04 -1.85
C ASN A 35 11.15 3.73 -1.53
N PHE A 36 10.96 3.43 -0.24
CA PHE A 36 10.22 2.27 0.22
C PHE A 36 8.76 2.30 -0.25
N PHE A 37 8.04 3.41 -0.01
CA PHE A 37 6.65 3.54 -0.41
C PHE A 37 6.47 3.64 -1.93
N SER A 38 7.38 4.32 -2.63
CA SER A 38 7.44 4.31 -4.09
C SER A 38 7.63 2.89 -4.65
N THR A 39 8.46 2.07 -4.01
CA THR A 39 8.66 0.66 -4.38
C THR A 39 7.41 -0.18 -4.12
N LEU A 40 6.74 -0.01 -2.98
CA LEU A 40 5.46 -0.67 -2.69
C LEU A 40 4.39 -0.27 -3.72
N GLU A 41 4.23 1.02 -4.01
CA GLU A 41 3.29 1.51 -5.01
C GLU A 41 3.56 0.88 -6.39
N ARG A 42 4.83 0.79 -6.81
CA ARG A 42 5.24 0.11 -8.05
C ARG A 42 4.88 -1.38 -8.04
N ILE A 43 5.04 -2.07 -6.91
CA ILE A 43 4.63 -3.47 -6.74
C ILE A 43 3.12 -3.62 -6.94
N PHE A 44 2.31 -2.81 -6.26
CA PHE A 44 0.86 -2.89 -6.33
C PHE A 44 0.30 -2.45 -7.69
N ARG A 45 0.99 -1.57 -8.43
CA ARG A 45 0.59 -1.17 -9.78
C ARG A 45 1.05 -2.13 -10.88
N TYR A 46 2.03 -2.99 -10.59
CA TYR A 46 2.61 -3.88 -11.60
C TYR A 46 1.60 -4.93 -12.06
N GLY A 47 1.33 -4.94 -13.37
CA GLY A 47 0.37 -5.83 -13.99
C GLY A 47 -1.08 -5.43 -13.81
N LEU A 48 -1.38 -4.26 -13.24
CA LEU A 48 -2.74 -3.83 -13.04
C LEU A 48 -3.43 -3.62 -14.40
N LYS A 49 -4.58 -4.27 -14.60
CA LYS A 49 -5.38 -4.13 -15.82
C LYS A 49 -5.93 -2.72 -15.91
N ALA A 50 -5.83 -2.10 -17.08
CA ALA A 50 -6.45 -0.80 -17.31
C ALA A 50 -7.97 -0.94 -17.20
N GLY A 51 -8.61 -0.13 -16.34
CA GLY A 51 -10.06 -0.06 -16.30
C GLY A 51 -10.62 0.81 -17.41
N ALA A 52 -11.72 0.39 -18.02
CA ALA A 52 -12.47 1.23 -18.95
C ALA A 52 -13.26 2.28 -18.16
N SER A 53 -12.86 3.55 -18.22
CA SER A 53 -13.69 4.67 -17.78
C SER A 53 -14.50 5.19 -18.98
N ARG A 54 -15.79 5.51 -18.78
CA ARG A 54 -16.68 6.01 -19.84
C ARG A 54 -16.35 7.43 -20.33
N GLY A 55 -15.28 8.07 -19.85
CA GLY A 55 -15.00 9.50 -20.10
C GLY A 55 -13.53 9.87 -20.37
N GLY A 56 -12.63 8.89 -20.58
CA GLY A 56 -11.22 9.14 -20.88
C GLY A 56 -10.25 8.19 -20.17
N GLN A 57 -8.95 8.36 -20.45
CA GLN A 57 -7.85 7.62 -19.84
C GLN A 57 -7.62 8.10 -18.39
N THR A 58 -8.46 7.66 -17.45
CA THR A 58 -8.16 7.83 -16.03
C THR A 58 -7.07 6.84 -15.66
N LYS A 59 -5.97 7.30 -15.03
CA LYS A 59 -4.93 6.42 -14.49
C LYS A 59 -5.59 5.48 -13.47
N TRP A 60 -5.74 4.22 -13.85
CA TRP A 60 -6.35 3.20 -13.00
C TRP A 60 -5.38 2.87 -11.86
N ASP A 61 -5.84 2.97 -10.62
CA ASP A 61 -5.04 2.73 -9.42
C ASP A 61 -5.54 1.46 -8.70
N PRO A 62 -4.67 0.71 -7.99
CA PRO A 62 -5.10 -0.45 -7.19
C PRO A 62 -6.24 -0.11 -6.22
N TRP A 63 -6.28 1.13 -5.72
CA TRP A 63 -7.36 1.59 -4.85
C TRP A 63 -8.76 1.39 -5.46
N ASN A 64 -8.92 1.55 -6.77
CA ASN A 64 -10.23 1.52 -7.44
C ASN A 64 -10.97 0.18 -7.33
N TRP A 65 -10.24 -0.92 -7.15
CA TRP A 65 -10.85 -2.22 -6.88
C TRP A 65 -10.84 -2.56 -5.39
N ILE A 66 -9.80 -2.14 -4.65
CA ILE A 66 -9.69 -2.34 -3.20
C ILE A 66 -10.88 -1.69 -2.48
N GLU A 67 -11.25 -0.47 -2.87
CA GLU A 67 -12.36 0.26 -2.25
C GLU A 67 -13.73 -0.44 -2.40
N LYS A 68 -13.83 -1.38 -3.35
CA LYS A 68 -15.05 -2.14 -3.66
C LYS A 68 -15.09 -3.49 -2.93
N LEU A 69 -13.99 -3.93 -2.31
CA LEU A 69 -13.92 -5.19 -1.58
C LEU A 69 -15.03 -5.35 -0.53
N PRO A 70 -15.37 -4.33 0.30
CA PRO A 70 -16.44 -4.46 1.28
C PRO A 70 -17.81 -4.76 0.65
N SER A 71 -18.07 -4.32 -0.59
CA SER A 71 -19.32 -4.61 -1.30
C SER A 71 -19.32 -6.00 -1.96
N CYS A 72 -18.14 -6.55 -2.24
CA CYS A 72 -17.99 -7.89 -2.79
C CYS A 72 -18.25 -8.98 -1.74
N THR A 73 -17.95 -8.72 -0.46
CA THR A 73 -18.14 -9.72 0.62
C THR A 73 -19.60 -10.15 0.74
N SER A 74 -20.55 -9.21 0.62
CA SER A 74 -21.99 -9.50 0.69
C SER A 74 -22.53 -10.27 -0.52
N ASN A 75 -21.94 -10.07 -1.70
CA ASN A 75 -22.50 -10.54 -2.97
C ASN A 75 -21.83 -11.81 -3.54
N SER A 76 -20.58 -12.08 -3.17
CA SER A 76 -19.75 -13.10 -3.84
C SER A 76 -19.18 -14.18 -2.92
N GLY A 77 -19.49 -14.14 -1.61
CA GLY A 77 -18.93 -15.07 -0.63
C GLY A 77 -17.44 -14.83 -0.33
N LEU A 78 -16.84 -13.77 -0.86
CA LEU A 78 -15.46 -13.36 -0.58
C LEU A 78 -15.30 -13.01 0.89
N PHE A 79 -14.44 -13.72 1.61
CA PHE A 79 -14.09 -13.39 2.99
C PHE A 79 -12.93 -12.39 3.02
N VAL A 80 -13.18 -11.18 3.51
CA VAL A 80 -12.14 -10.17 3.73
C VAL A 80 -11.90 -10.00 5.23
N PRO A 81 -10.65 -10.15 5.72
CA PRO A 81 -10.32 -9.96 7.13
C PRO A 81 -10.81 -8.60 7.67
N TYR A 82 -11.40 -8.60 8.87
CA TYR A 82 -11.96 -7.39 9.49
C TYR A 82 -10.97 -6.22 9.58
N GLN A 83 -9.70 -6.50 9.91
CA GLN A 83 -8.67 -5.46 10.00
C GLN A 83 -8.43 -4.76 8.65
N LEU A 84 -8.51 -5.49 7.53
CA LEU A 84 -8.44 -4.91 6.19
C LEU A 84 -9.70 -4.10 5.88
N LEU A 85 -10.90 -4.60 6.22
CA LEU A 85 -12.14 -3.85 6.04
C LEU A 85 -12.10 -2.50 6.78
N LYS A 86 -11.62 -2.51 8.02
CA LYS A 86 -11.44 -1.29 8.83
C LYS A 86 -10.46 -0.31 8.18
N ALA A 87 -9.30 -0.80 7.72
CA ALA A 87 -8.31 0.04 7.03
C ALA A 87 -8.86 0.64 5.71
N ILE A 88 -9.65 -0.13 4.97
CA ILE A 88 -10.32 0.34 3.75
C ILE A 88 -11.33 1.44 4.10
N ASP A 89 -12.21 1.20 5.07
CA ASP A 89 -13.25 2.15 5.47
C ASP A 89 -12.68 3.48 5.96
N GLU A 90 -11.66 3.45 6.81
CA GLU A 90 -10.97 4.66 7.29
C GLU A 90 -10.30 5.43 6.14
N THR A 91 -9.63 4.72 5.23
CA THR A 91 -9.02 5.36 4.06
C THR A 91 -10.08 5.98 3.15
N LYS A 92 -11.22 5.32 2.95
CA LYS A 92 -12.36 5.88 2.20
C LYS A 92 -12.89 7.15 2.85
N LYS A 93 -13.05 7.17 4.18
CA LYS A 93 -13.59 8.30 4.95
C LYS A 93 -12.67 9.51 5.06
N SER A 94 -11.35 9.33 4.92
CA SER A 94 -10.39 10.44 5.04
C SER A 94 -10.63 11.53 3.98
N SER A 95 -10.93 12.76 4.40
CA SER A 95 -11.10 13.89 3.46
C SER A 95 -9.79 14.52 3.01
N ARG A 96 -8.65 14.07 3.55
CA ARG A 96 -7.31 14.61 3.28
C ARG A 96 -6.76 14.27 1.90
N VAL A 97 -7.24 13.17 1.34
CA VAL A 97 -6.87 12.69 0.01
C VAL A 97 -8.12 12.54 -0.84
N THR A 98 -8.05 12.97 -2.09
CA THR A 98 -9.21 13.06 -2.98
C THR A 98 -9.08 12.16 -4.20
N THR A 99 -7.86 11.88 -4.65
CA THR A 99 -7.61 11.04 -5.82
C THR A 99 -7.53 9.56 -5.44
N ALA A 100 -7.80 8.67 -6.40
CA ALA A 100 -7.62 7.23 -6.20
C ALA A 100 -6.17 6.88 -5.84
N GLN A 101 -5.19 7.57 -6.44
CA GLN A 101 -3.78 7.45 -6.10
C GLN A 101 -3.52 7.84 -4.64
N GLY A 102 -3.91 9.04 -4.21
CA GLY A 102 -3.67 9.49 -2.83
C GLY A 102 -4.35 8.59 -1.80
N LYS A 103 -5.55 8.09 -2.10
CA LYS A 103 -6.21 7.04 -1.31
C LYS A 103 -5.40 5.75 -1.26
N GLY A 104 -4.91 5.27 -2.41
CA GLY A 104 -4.04 4.10 -2.50
C GLY A 104 -2.77 4.26 -1.66
N ARG A 105 -2.16 5.46 -1.69
CA ARG A 105 -0.97 5.79 -0.90
C ARG A 105 -1.25 5.82 0.60
N LEU A 106 -2.33 6.48 1.03
CA LEU A 106 -2.77 6.47 2.43
C LEU A 106 -3.08 5.04 2.91
N PHE A 107 -3.69 4.22 2.04
CA PHE A 107 -3.96 2.83 2.34
C PHE A 107 -2.67 2.02 2.52
N LEU A 108 -1.67 2.19 1.65
CA LEU A 108 -0.36 1.53 1.81
C LEU A 108 0.34 1.91 3.12
N ARG A 109 0.32 3.20 3.50
CA ARG A 109 0.84 3.65 4.81
C ARG A 109 0.12 2.95 5.96
N THR A 110 -1.21 2.87 5.87
CA THR A 110 -2.05 2.19 6.85
C THR A 110 -1.72 0.69 6.95
N LEU A 111 -1.50 0.01 5.82
CA LEU A 111 -1.12 -1.40 5.79
C LEU A 111 0.24 -1.64 6.44
N VAL A 112 1.22 -0.76 6.19
CA VAL A 112 2.56 -0.87 6.79
C VAL A 112 2.50 -0.67 8.30
N GLN A 113 1.92 0.43 8.77
CA GLN A 113 1.83 0.75 10.19
C GLN A 113 1.05 -0.31 10.99
N ARG A 114 0.02 -0.90 10.39
CA ARG A 114 -0.80 -1.95 11.03
C ARG A 114 -0.34 -3.37 10.73
N LYS A 115 0.75 -3.54 9.99
CA LYS A 115 1.33 -4.85 9.64
C LYS A 115 0.35 -5.75 8.87
N LEU A 116 -0.42 -5.16 7.95
CA LEU A 116 -1.49 -5.82 7.18
C LEU A 116 -1.12 -6.14 5.73
N LEU A 117 0.12 -5.88 5.30
CA LEU A 117 0.57 -6.18 3.93
C LEU A 117 0.42 -7.68 3.59
N GLU A 118 0.81 -8.57 4.51
CA GLU A 118 0.66 -10.01 4.32
C GLU A 118 -0.82 -10.41 4.24
N ASN A 119 -1.69 -9.81 5.05
CA ASN A 119 -3.13 -10.11 5.00
C ASN A 119 -3.74 -9.79 3.62
N LEU A 120 -3.35 -8.66 3.02
CA LEU A 120 -3.83 -8.29 1.69
C LEU A 120 -3.29 -9.23 0.61
N LEU A 121 -2.01 -9.61 0.71
CA LEU A 121 -1.42 -10.60 -0.19
C LEU A 121 -2.10 -11.96 -0.06
N GLN A 122 -2.35 -12.42 1.16
CA GLN A 122 -3.03 -13.69 1.43
C GLN A 122 -4.45 -13.69 0.87
N LEU A 123 -5.20 -12.58 1.01
CA LEU A 123 -6.51 -12.42 0.38
C LEU A 123 -6.45 -12.64 -1.15
N LEU A 124 -5.44 -12.07 -1.83
CA LEU A 124 -5.26 -12.25 -3.27
C LEU A 124 -4.86 -13.68 -3.64
N ARG A 125 -4.04 -14.34 -2.82
CA ARG A 125 -3.61 -15.74 -3.03
C ARG A 125 -4.76 -16.73 -2.84
N ASP A 126 -5.56 -16.55 -1.79
CA ASP A 126 -6.72 -17.40 -1.50
C ASP A 126 -7.83 -17.23 -2.54
N ASN A 127 -7.81 -16.11 -3.27
CA ASN A 127 -8.82 -15.76 -4.27
C ASN A 127 -8.16 -15.46 -5.61
N PRO A 128 -7.60 -16.45 -6.32
CA PRO A 128 -6.90 -16.23 -7.58
C PRO A 128 -7.80 -15.61 -8.66
N VAL A 129 -9.12 -15.86 -8.62
CA VAL A 129 -10.11 -15.22 -9.49
C VAL A 129 -10.18 -13.70 -9.25
N LEU A 130 -10.05 -13.25 -8.01
CA LEU A 130 -9.99 -11.83 -7.66
C LEU A 130 -8.68 -11.22 -8.18
N ALA A 131 -7.54 -11.89 -7.97
CA ALA A 131 -6.26 -11.43 -8.48
C ALA A 131 -6.27 -11.30 -10.00
N LEU A 132 -6.67 -12.35 -10.73
CA LEU A 132 -6.72 -12.37 -12.20
C LEU A 132 -7.78 -11.43 -12.79
N ARG A 133 -8.80 -11.04 -12.02
CA ARG A 133 -9.76 -10.01 -12.44
C ARG A 133 -9.10 -8.63 -12.55
N HIS A 134 -8.14 -8.33 -11.69
CA HIS A 134 -7.53 -7.00 -11.59
C HIS A 134 -6.10 -6.93 -12.11
N TYR A 135 -5.41 -8.06 -12.21
CA TYR A 135 -4.03 -8.17 -12.65
C TYR A 135 -3.88 -9.09 -13.86
N GLU A 136 -2.92 -8.76 -14.72
CA GLU A 136 -2.53 -9.58 -15.87
C GLU A 136 -1.76 -10.82 -15.43
N ALA A 137 -2.16 -11.98 -15.98
CA ALA A 137 -1.53 -13.26 -15.67
C ALA A 137 -0.06 -13.26 -16.13
N GLY A 138 0.86 -13.63 -15.24
CA GLY A 138 2.30 -13.64 -15.54
C GLY A 138 2.95 -12.25 -15.63
N HIS A 139 2.18 -11.18 -15.42
CA HIS A 139 2.65 -9.79 -15.41
C HIS A 139 2.35 -9.07 -14.11
N SER A 140 2.11 -9.81 -13.02
CA SER A 140 1.98 -9.29 -11.66
C SER A 140 2.66 -10.22 -10.67
N LEU A 141 3.19 -9.66 -9.58
CA LEU A 141 3.76 -10.45 -8.48
C LEU A 141 2.69 -11.27 -7.75
N PHE A 142 1.42 -10.86 -7.82
CA PHE A 142 0.31 -11.52 -7.14
C PHE A 142 -0.20 -12.76 -7.87
N THR A 143 0.04 -12.86 -9.18
CA THR A 143 -0.47 -13.96 -10.03
C THR A 143 0.54 -15.07 -10.26
N ASP A 144 1.82 -14.84 -9.93
CA ASP A 144 2.89 -15.82 -10.04
C ASP A 144 3.17 -16.43 -8.65
N GLU A 145 3.05 -17.75 -8.54
CA GLU A 145 3.16 -18.46 -7.26
C GLU A 145 4.52 -18.26 -6.58
N ILE A 146 5.61 -18.32 -7.35
CA ILE A 146 6.98 -18.22 -6.84
C ILE A 146 7.25 -16.79 -6.38
N LEU A 147 6.93 -15.80 -7.23
CA LEU A 147 7.13 -14.39 -6.91
C LEU A 147 6.24 -13.95 -5.75
N SER A 148 5.01 -14.46 -5.67
CA SER A 148 4.09 -14.18 -4.57
C SER A 148 4.62 -14.73 -3.24
N GLU A 149 5.25 -15.90 -3.21
CA GLU A 149 5.81 -16.45 -1.97
C GLU A 149 7.07 -15.66 -1.52
N ILE A 150 7.90 -15.22 -2.47
CA ILE A 150 9.04 -14.35 -2.17
C ILE A 150 8.53 -13.00 -1.62
N LEU A 151 7.52 -12.41 -2.25
CA LEU A 151 6.92 -11.16 -1.80
C LEU A 151 6.33 -11.31 -0.38
N ARG A 152 5.66 -12.42 -0.11
CA ARG A 152 5.13 -12.75 1.21
C ARG A 152 6.23 -12.78 2.27
N SER A 153 7.37 -13.41 1.97
CA SER A 153 8.52 -13.44 2.87
C SER A 153 9.06 -12.03 3.15
N LEU A 154 9.12 -11.16 2.13
CA LEU A 154 9.53 -9.76 2.32
C LEU A 154 8.51 -8.96 3.15
N PHE A 155 7.21 -9.16 2.94
CA PHE A 155 6.17 -8.51 3.75
C PHE A 155 6.20 -8.97 5.21
N ALA A 156 6.54 -10.23 5.47
CA ALA A 156 6.76 -10.73 6.82
C ALA A 156 7.95 -10.05 7.50
N GLU A 157 9.05 -9.77 6.78
CA GLU A 157 10.17 -8.99 7.30
C GLU A 157 9.76 -7.53 7.57
N VAL A 158 9.01 -6.89 6.67
CA VAL A 158 8.46 -5.54 6.88
C VAL A 158 7.61 -5.49 8.15
N ALA A 159 6.79 -6.51 8.42
CA ALA A 159 5.97 -6.59 9.63
C ALA A 159 6.78 -6.69 10.94
N ARG A 160 8.06 -7.10 10.89
CA ARG A 160 8.95 -7.11 12.06
C ARG A 160 9.52 -5.73 12.39
N LEU A 161 9.53 -4.81 11.43
CA LEU A 161 9.94 -3.42 11.66
C LEU A 161 8.86 -2.69 12.48
N ASP A 162 9.30 -1.71 13.29
CA ASP A 162 8.41 -0.88 14.10
C ASP A 162 8.20 0.48 13.43
N PHE A 163 7.12 0.60 12.66
CA PHE A 163 6.74 1.82 11.96
C PHE A 163 5.78 2.66 12.80
N GLN A 164 6.12 3.93 13.03
CA GLN A 164 5.24 4.95 13.61
C GLN A 164 5.06 6.08 12.62
N LEU A 165 4.12 5.89 11.68
CA LEU A 165 3.81 6.87 10.65
C LEU A 165 2.71 7.81 11.14
N ASP A 166 2.78 9.06 10.70
CA ASP A 166 1.72 10.04 10.84
C ASP A 166 0.70 9.82 9.71
N LEU A 167 -0.39 9.12 10.01
CA LEU A 167 -1.46 8.89 9.04
C LEU A 167 -2.35 10.13 8.82
N ASP A 168 -2.26 11.12 9.71
CA ASP A 168 -2.99 12.39 9.58
C ASP A 168 -2.23 13.37 8.67
N ASN A 169 -0.92 13.26 8.54
CA ASN A 169 -0.13 13.99 7.53
C ASN A 169 -0.28 13.35 6.14
N ALA A 170 -1.46 13.51 5.53
CA ALA A 170 -1.83 12.86 4.27
C ALA A 170 -2.12 13.80 3.11
N ASP A 171 -2.15 15.12 3.34
CA ASP A 171 -2.69 16.11 2.38
C ASP A 171 -1.92 16.14 1.04
N PHE A 172 -0.64 15.75 1.04
CA PHE A 172 0.22 15.74 -0.15
C PHE A 172 0.24 14.41 -0.90
N LEU A 173 -0.41 13.36 -0.35
CA LEU A 173 -0.36 12.02 -0.94
C LEU A 173 -1.03 11.93 -2.31
N ASP A 174 -1.93 12.84 -2.65
CA ASP A 174 -2.48 12.93 -4.01
C ASP A 174 -1.37 13.15 -5.06
N GLU A 175 -0.31 13.88 -4.70
CA GLU A 175 0.76 14.27 -5.62
C GLU A 175 2.06 13.50 -5.38
N THR A 176 2.54 13.43 -4.13
CA THR A 176 3.89 12.95 -3.80
C THR A 176 3.93 12.06 -2.56
N TRP A 177 5.02 11.30 -2.42
CA TRP A 177 5.37 10.63 -1.16
C TRP A 177 6.14 11.55 -0.20
N GLU A 178 6.65 12.68 -0.69
CA GLU A 178 7.35 13.68 0.12
C GLU A 178 6.36 14.45 1.00
N LEU A 179 6.33 14.08 2.28
CA LEU A 179 5.47 14.74 3.27
C LEU A 179 6.22 15.88 3.95
N PRO A 180 5.67 17.11 3.98
CA PRO A 180 6.28 18.20 4.73
C PRO A 180 6.19 17.95 6.23
N VAL A 181 7.10 18.56 6.98
CA VAL A 181 7.07 18.52 8.44
C VAL A 181 5.91 19.38 8.94
N MET A 182 4.89 18.72 9.49
CA MET A 182 3.79 19.41 10.19
C MET A 182 4.32 20.04 11.48
N LYS A 183 4.04 21.33 11.68
CA LYS A 183 4.34 22.05 12.93
C LYS A 183 3.03 22.52 13.54
N GLU A 184 2.72 22.04 14.74
CA GLU A 184 1.63 22.59 15.54
C GLU A 184 2.08 23.93 16.15
N LEU A 185 1.36 25.00 15.81
CA LEU A 185 1.53 26.31 16.43
C LEU A 185 0.45 26.47 17.49
N GLN A 186 0.85 26.46 18.76
CA GLN A 186 -0.05 26.86 19.84
C GLN A 186 -0.03 28.38 19.98
N PHE A 187 -1.16 29.01 19.66
CA PHE A 187 -1.36 30.42 19.95
C PHE A 187 -1.78 30.55 21.41
N VAL A 188 -0.92 31.15 22.23
CA VAL A 188 -1.25 31.52 23.62
C VAL A 188 -1.74 32.96 23.66
N PRO A 189 -2.78 33.29 24.46
CA PRO A 189 -3.21 34.66 24.64
C PRO A 189 -2.07 35.48 25.27
N CYS A 190 -1.61 36.52 24.59
CA CYS A 190 -0.75 37.54 25.18
C CYS A 190 -1.62 38.55 25.93
N ARG A 191 -1.18 38.94 27.13
CA ARG A 191 -1.83 39.99 27.94
C ARG A 191 -1.55 41.38 27.41
#